data_AF-A0A1J5N3E1-F1
#
_entry.id   AF-A0A1J5N3E1-F1
#
_cell.length_a   1.000
_cell.length_b   1.000
_cell.length_c   1.000
_cell.angle_alpha   90.00
_cell.angle_beta   90.00
_cell.angle_gamma   90.00
#
_symmetry.space_group_name_H-M   'P 1'
#
loop_
_entity.id
_entity.type
_entity.pdbx_description
1 polymer ?
#
loop_
_entity_poly.entity_id
_entity_poly.type
_entity_poly.pdbx_seq_one_letter_code
_entity_poly.pdbx_strand_id
1 'polypeptide(L)'
;MKHIILALAACAAVMTTPARADMVDEILDDQILPDMQALAESSEDLARIADTTCRPSTSSLRDAYHQAFDAWVRVSHLRFGPTETNNRAFALAFWPDSRGKTPKTLAKHLRDTDPTLLTSEGFAQSSIAGRGFYALEFMYFDQNFTSAEPHAYRCALTAAMAQDIATNTADIYQDWQNSYANQMRNASGRYQDETEVKQELYKSLNTGLQLLADMRLGRPLGSFDKPRPKRAEAWRSGRSQHHIVLALQSLQPLAIALADGDQDLIARLEAAFQKPILRALRLDDPRLEGVADPAKRFRLEALQQEVNDLRALIESDLGPSLGVLAGFNSLDGD
;
A
#
# COMPACT_ATOMS: atom_id res chain seq x y z
N MET A 1 27.93 -71.39 32.64
CA MET A 1 27.59 -70.01 33.05
C MET A 1 28.21 -69.05 32.04
N LYS A 2 27.42 -68.49 31.13
CA LYS A 2 27.85 -67.48 30.13
C LYS A 2 27.06 -66.21 30.40
N HIS A 3 27.74 -65.14 30.79
CA HIS A 3 27.13 -63.83 31.04
C HIS A 3 27.05 -63.06 29.72
N ILE A 4 25.83 -62.69 29.32
CA ILE A 4 25.54 -61.80 28.20
C ILE A 4 25.44 -60.39 28.78
N ILE A 5 26.31 -59.49 28.34
CA ILE A 5 26.30 -58.06 28.69
C ILE A 5 25.49 -57.35 27.61
N LEU A 6 24.33 -56.79 27.98
CA LEU A 6 23.51 -55.95 27.13
C LEU A 6 24.04 -54.50 27.22
N ALA A 7 24.58 -53.97 26.13
CA ALA A 7 24.97 -52.57 26.03
C ALA A 7 23.74 -51.72 25.67
N LEU A 8 23.34 -50.83 26.58
CA LEU A 8 22.28 -49.85 26.36
C LEU A 8 22.86 -48.67 25.58
N ALA A 9 22.48 -48.52 24.30
CA ALA A 9 22.82 -47.36 23.49
C ALA A 9 21.83 -46.23 23.81
N ALA A 10 22.30 -45.16 24.46
CA ALA A 10 21.53 -43.95 24.69
C ALA A 10 21.52 -43.10 23.40
N CYS A 11 20.37 -43.05 22.72
CA CYS A 11 20.11 -42.07 21.68
C CYS A 11 19.95 -40.69 22.34
N ALA A 12 20.97 -39.85 22.26
CA ALA A 12 20.84 -38.42 22.49
C ALA A 12 20.12 -37.79 21.28
N ALA A 13 18.82 -37.55 21.40
CA ALA A 13 18.09 -36.73 20.45
C ALA A 13 18.55 -35.28 20.62
N VAL A 14 19.39 -34.80 19.71
CA VAL A 14 19.70 -33.38 19.58
C VAL A 14 18.43 -32.70 19.10
N MET A 15 17.71 -32.06 20.03
CA MET A 15 16.66 -31.11 19.66
C MET A 15 17.35 -29.88 19.09
N THR A 16 17.49 -29.81 17.77
CA THR A 16 17.83 -28.57 17.07
C THR A 16 16.65 -27.62 17.28
N THR A 17 16.79 -26.68 18.20
CA THR A 17 15.91 -25.51 18.24
C THR A 17 15.94 -24.88 16.85
N PRO A 18 14.80 -24.67 16.18
CA PRO A 18 14.79 -23.96 14.90
C PRO A 18 15.49 -22.62 15.13
N ALA A 19 16.53 -22.35 14.33
CA ALA A 19 17.13 -21.03 14.31
C ALA A 19 16.00 -20.07 13.95
N ARG A 20 15.73 -19.11 14.83
CA ARG A 20 14.76 -18.06 14.55
C ARG A 20 15.19 -17.38 13.24
N ALA A 21 14.29 -17.31 12.26
CA ALA A 21 14.55 -16.53 11.06
C ALA A 21 14.84 -15.08 11.47
N ASP A 22 15.79 -14.43 10.78
CA ASP A 22 16.06 -13.02 10.99
C ASP A 22 14.76 -12.22 10.75
N MET A 23 14.45 -11.24 11.60
CA MET A 23 13.29 -10.37 11.46
C MET A 23 13.21 -9.73 10.07
N VAL A 24 14.36 -9.38 9.48
CA VAL A 24 14.42 -8.81 8.13
C VAL A 24 14.03 -9.86 7.09
N ASP A 25 14.50 -11.10 7.22
CA ASP A 25 14.12 -12.19 6.32
C ASP A 25 12.63 -12.50 6.41
N GLU A 26 12.07 -12.57 7.63
CA GLU A 26 10.63 -12.75 7.86
C GLU A 26 9.81 -11.65 7.15
N ILE A 27 10.17 -10.38 7.35
CA ILE A 27 9.46 -9.26 6.71
C ILE A 27 9.59 -9.31 5.18
N LEU A 28 10.75 -9.67 4.65
CA LEU A 28 10.97 -9.74 3.21
C LEU A 28 10.21 -10.90 2.56
N ASP A 29 10.34 -12.10 3.11
CA ASP A 29 9.84 -13.34 2.48
C ASP A 29 8.36 -13.57 2.74
N ASP A 30 7.84 -13.17 3.90
CA ASP A 30 6.45 -13.44 4.27
C ASP A 30 5.53 -12.25 4.01
N GLN A 31 6.07 -11.04 3.79
CA GLN A 31 5.27 -9.81 3.64
C GLN A 31 5.60 -9.04 2.35
N ILE A 32 6.81 -8.49 2.22
CA ILE A 32 7.12 -7.53 1.14
C ILE A 32 7.15 -8.20 -0.24
N LEU A 33 7.90 -9.29 -0.40
CA LEU A 33 8.04 -9.94 -1.71
C LEU A 33 6.72 -10.55 -2.21
N PRO A 34 5.95 -11.29 -1.38
CA PRO A 34 4.63 -11.78 -1.80
C PRO A 34 3.65 -10.66 -2.17
N ASP A 35 3.60 -9.57 -1.39
CA ASP A 35 2.67 -8.47 -1.69
C ASP A 35 3.08 -7.69 -2.95
N MET A 36 4.38 -7.53 -3.22
CA MET A 36 4.86 -6.94 -4.48
C MET A 36 4.57 -7.84 -5.69
N GLN A 37 4.70 -9.16 -5.53
CA GLN A 37 4.31 -10.12 -6.56
C GLN A 37 2.80 -10.02 -6.84
N ALA A 38 1.97 -10.02 -5.80
CA ALA A 38 0.52 -9.91 -5.94
C ALA A 38 0.11 -8.61 -6.64
N LEU A 39 0.81 -7.49 -6.37
CA LEU A 39 0.61 -6.23 -7.08
C LEU A 39 0.97 -6.35 -8.57
N ALA A 40 2.09 -6.96 -8.91
CA ALA A 40 2.50 -7.15 -10.31
C ALA A 40 1.50 -8.04 -11.07
N GLU A 41 1.13 -9.19 -10.50
CA GLU A 41 0.21 -10.16 -11.12
C GLU A 41 -1.21 -9.60 -11.30
N SER A 42 -1.76 -8.93 -10.27
CA SER A 42 -3.09 -8.32 -10.37
C SER A 42 -3.13 -7.14 -11.33
N SER A 43 -2.02 -6.41 -11.48
CA SER A 43 -1.91 -5.33 -12.47
C SER A 43 -1.79 -5.85 -13.90
N GLU A 44 -1.07 -6.96 -14.11
CA GLU A 44 -1.06 -7.68 -15.40
C GLU A 44 -2.46 -8.19 -15.77
N ASP A 45 -3.20 -8.74 -14.81
CA ASP A 45 -4.59 -9.17 -15.02
C ASP A 45 -5.50 -8.00 -15.44
N LEU A 46 -5.38 -6.86 -14.76
CA LEU A 46 -6.06 -5.62 -15.13
C LEU A 46 -5.72 -5.19 -16.56
N ALA A 47 -4.43 -5.20 -16.95
CA ALA A 47 -4.01 -4.84 -18.31
C ALA A 47 -4.62 -5.77 -19.36
N ARG A 48 -4.56 -7.08 -19.13
CA ARG A 48 -5.14 -8.11 -20.02
C ARG A 48 -6.65 -7.95 -20.20
N ILE A 49 -7.37 -7.65 -19.11
CA ILE A 49 -8.82 -7.43 -19.16
C ILE A 49 -9.14 -6.09 -19.86
N ALA A 50 -8.40 -5.03 -19.57
CA ALA A 50 -8.61 -3.71 -20.17
C ALA A 50 -8.34 -3.69 -21.69
N ASP A 51 -7.42 -4.52 -22.18
CA ASP A 51 -7.13 -4.67 -23.61
C ASP A 51 -8.33 -5.19 -24.42
N THR A 52 -9.14 -6.05 -23.80
CA THR A 52 -10.31 -6.68 -24.46
C THR A 52 -11.65 -6.09 -24.00
N THR A 53 -11.69 -5.42 -22.85
CA THR A 53 -12.92 -4.91 -22.22
C THR A 53 -12.85 -3.41 -22.02
N CYS A 54 -13.64 -2.72 -22.83
CA CYS A 54 -13.61 -1.27 -22.91
C CYS A 54 -14.69 -0.55 -22.09
N ARG A 55 -15.81 -1.25 -21.82
CA ARG A 55 -16.98 -0.65 -21.21
C ARG A 55 -16.70 -0.43 -19.71
N PRO A 56 -16.66 0.83 -19.22
CA PRO A 56 -16.32 1.15 -17.83
C PRO A 56 -17.18 0.46 -16.78
N SER A 57 -18.42 0.10 -17.13
CA SER A 57 -19.39 -0.51 -16.22
C SER A 57 -19.33 -2.04 -16.18
N THR A 58 -18.47 -2.68 -16.98
CA THR A 58 -18.35 -4.14 -16.99
C THR A 58 -17.73 -4.60 -15.68
N SER A 59 -18.35 -5.60 -15.03
CA SER A 59 -17.91 -6.10 -13.73
C SER A 59 -16.48 -6.64 -13.76
N SER A 60 -16.12 -7.47 -14.76
CA SER A 60 -14.77 -8.02 -14.87
C SER A 60 -13.68 -6.95 -14.88
N LEU A 61 -13.90 -5.85 -15.60
CA LEU A 61 -12.95 -4.72 -15.65
C LEU A 61 -12.84 -4.00 -14.30
N ARG A 62 -13.99 -3.74 -13.65
CA ARG A 62 -14.01 -3.07 -12.34
C ARG A 62 -13.42 -3.96 -11.24
N ASP A 63 -13.68 -5.27 -11.29
CA ASP A 63 -13.17 -6.23 -10.32
C ASP A 63 -11.66 -6.38 -10.45
N ALA A 64 -11.12 -6.45 -11.67
CA ALA A 64 -9.68 -6.45 -11.91
C ALA A 64 -9.03 -5.14 -11.44
N TYR A 65 -9.67 -4.00 -11.72
CA TYR A 65 -9.21 -2.70 -11.22
C TYR A 65 -9.17 -2.64 -9.69
N HIS A 66 -10.22 -3.14 -9.04
CA HIS A 66 -10.30 -3.20 -7.58
C HIS A 66 -9.22 -4.10 -6.98
N GLN A 67 -8.96 -5.26 -7.57
CA GLN A 67 -7.93 -6.20 -7.09
C GLN A 67 -6.53 -5.59 -7.20
N ALA A 68 -6.19 -5.00 -8.35
CA ALA A 68 -4.91 -4.34 -8.55
C ALA A 68 -4.72 -3.13 -7.62
N PHE A 69 -5.76 -2.32 -7.44
CA PHE A 69 -5.67 -1.16 -6.56
C PHE A 69 -5.56 -1.56 -5.07
N ASP A 70 -6.22 -2.65 -4.67
CA ASP A 70 -6.08 -3.22 -3.32
C ASP A 70 -4.66 -3.72 -3.05
N ALA A 71 -4.08 -4.44 -4.01
CA ALA A 71 -2.69 -4.88 -3.92
C ALA A 71 -1.74 -3.68 -3.77
N TRP A 72 -1.99 -2.58 -4.50
CA TRP A 72 -1.22 -1.36 -4.33
C TRP A 72 -1.39 -0.75 -2.93
N VAL A 73 -2.62 -0.69 -2.42
CA VAL A 73 -2.88 -0.10 -1.09
C VAL A 73 -2.11 -0.86 0.00
N ARG A 74 -2.04 -2.20 -0.09
CA ARG A 74 -1.28 -3.05 0.86
C ARG A 74 0.19 -2.61 0.94
N VAL A 75 0.84 -2.39 -0.19
CA VAL A 75 2.26 -1.99 -0.26
C VAL A 75 2.50 -0.49 -0.29
N SER A 76 1.45 0.35 -0.31
CA SER A 76 1.57 1.81 -0.49
C SER A 76 2.32 2.55 0.63
N HIS A 77 2.62 1.86 1.73
CA HIS A 77 3.44 2.35 2.83
C HIS A 77 4.95 2.24 2.55
N LEU A 78 5.36 1.34 1.63
CA LEU A 78 6.74 1.14 1.19
C LEU A 78 7.17 2.31 0.28
N ARG A 79 7.47 3.46 0.89
CA ARG A 79 7.95 4.70 0.24
C ARG A 79 9.47 4.78 0.25
N PHE A 80 10.11 3.72 -0.20
CA PHE A 80 11.57 3.59 -0.28
C PHE A 80 11.96 2.53 -1.32
N GLY A 81 13.22 2.52 -1.71
CA GLY A 81 13.74 1.49 -2.62
C GLY A 81 13.08 1.52 -4.01
N PRO A 82 12.73 0.34 -4.59
CA PRO A 82 12.25 0.23 -5.97
C PRO A 82 10.99 1.02 -6.30
N THR A 83 10.15 1.32 -5.30
CA THR A 83 8.92 2.11 -5.49
C THR A 83 9.23 3.60 -5.73
N GLU A 84 10.34 4.13 -5.21
CA GLU A 84 10.70 5.55 -5.36
C GLU A 84 11.60 5.81 -6.58
N THR A 85 12.21 4.77 -7.15
CA THR A 85 12.96 4.85 -8.41
C THR A 85 12.12 5.53 -9.49
N ASN A 86 12.65 6.58 -10.13
CA ASN A 86 11.99 7.30 -11.22
C ASN A 86 10.54 7.74 -10.93
N ASN A 87 10.20 8.01 -9.66
CA ASN A 87 8.84 8.35 -9.21
C ASN A 87 7.78 7.26 -9.51
N ARG A 88 8.17 5.99 -9.58
CA ARG A 88 7.28 4.87 -9.93
C ARG A 88 6.02 4.81 -9.06
N ALA A 89 6.17 4.97 -7.75
CA ALA A 89 5.09 5.06 -6.77
C ALA A 89 4.11 6.19 -7.08
N PHE A 90 4.64 7.37 -7.42
CA PHE A 90 3.83 8.54 -7.74
C PHE A 90 3.10 8.37 -9.07
N ALA A 91 3.73 7.70 -10.05
CA ALA A 91 3.11 7.33 -11.32
C ALA A 91 1.95 6.33 -11.13
N LEU A 92 2.07 5.38 -10.19
CA LEU A 92 0.97 4.47 -9.84
C LEU A 92 -0.17 5.19 -9.11
N ALA A 93 0.14 6.16 -8.26
CA ALA A 93 -0.80 6.66 -7.27
C ALA A 93 -0.65 8.15 -6.97
N PHE A 94 -0.95 9.00 -7.97
CA PHE A 94 -1.02 10.44 -7.79
C PHE A 94 -2.22 10.89 -6.94
N TRP A 95 -2.07 10.88 -5.62
CA TRP A 95 -3.05 11.40 -4.67
C TRP A 95 -2.34 11.92 -3.41
N PRO A 96 -2.78 13.05 -2.84
CA PRO A 96 -3.99 13.80 -3.16
C PRO A 96 -3.81 14.85 -4.28
N ASP A 97 -4.78 14.88 -5.19
CA ASP A 97 -4.84 15.90 -6.26
C ASP A 97 -5.61 17.16 -5.82
N SER A 98 -4.99 17.98 -4.98
CA SER A 98 -5.61 19.23 -4.47
C SER A 98 -5.88 20.28 -5.55
N ARG A 99 -5.19 20.20 -6.70
CA ARG A 99 -5.26 21.20 -7.79
C ARG A 99 -6.05 20.72 -9.01
N GLY A 100 -6.65 19.53 -8.94
CA GLY A 100 -7.43 18.93 -10.01
C GLY A 100 -6.62 18.69 -11.27
N LYS A 101 -5.34 18.32 -11.14
CA LYS A 101 -4.44 18.00 -12.26
C LYS A 101 -4.89 16.76 -13.01
N THR A 102 -5.31 15.70 -12.32
CA THR A 102 -5.78 14.45 -12.95
C THR A 102 -6.94 14.68 -13.91
N PRO A 103 -8.09 15.25 -13.51
CA PRO A 103 -9.20 15.47 -14.44
C PRO A 103 -8.84 16.44 -15.57
N LYS A 104 -7.96 17.43 -15.33
CA LYS A 104 -7.50 18.36 -16.37
C LYS A 104 -6.66 17.64 -17.43
N THR A 105 -5.73 16.79 -17.00
CA THR A 105 -4.86 15.99 -17.88
C THR A 105 -5.69 14.99 -18.68
N LEU A 106 -6.59 14.24 -18.03
CA LEU A 106 -7.48 13.28 -18.71
C LEU A 106 -8.38 13.96 -19.75
N ALA A 107 -8.98 15.09 -19.39
CA ALA A 107 -9.81 15.84 -20.33
C ALA A 107 -9.00 16.39 -21.50
N LYS A 108 -7.71 16.70 -21.31
CA LYS A 108 -6.81 17.08 -22.41
C LYS A 108 -6.52 15.89 -23.32
N HIS A 109 -6.14 14.73 -22.78
CA HIS A 109 -5.89 13.52 -23.58
C HIS A 109 -7.09 13.17 -24.45
N LEU A 110 -8.30 13.16 -23.87
CA LEU A 110 -9.53 12.84 -24.59
C LEU A 110 -9.90 13.86 -25.68
N ARG A 111 -9.58 15.14 -25.49
CA ARG A 111 -9.81 16.18 -26.51
C ARG A 111 -8.79 16.13 -27.64
N ASP A 112 -7.52 15.95 -27.30
CA ASP A 112 -6.43 16.02 -28.26
C ASP A 112 -6.33 14.73 -29.09
N THR A 113 -6.80 13.61 -28.54
CA THR A 113 -6.81 12.29 -29.20
C THR A 113 -5.43 11.89 -29.73
N ASP A 114 -4.39 12.27 -29.01
CA ASP A 114 -3.00 12.07 -29.41
C ASP A 114 -2.68 10.56 -29.50
N PRO A 115 -2.41 10.01 -30.70
CA PRO A 115 -2.15 8.59 -30.86
C PRO A 115 -0.83 8.15 -30.23
N THR A 116 0.09 9.07 -29.94
CA THR A 116 1.36 8.74 -29.27
C THR A 116 1.13 8.24 -27.85
N LEU A 117 0.06 8.68 -27.18
CA LEU A 117 -0.34 8.21 -25.85
C LEU A 117 -0.93 6.78 -25.86
N LEU A 118 -1.08 6.16 -27.03
CA LEU A 118 -1.60 4.81 -27.16
C LEU A 118 -0.50 3.75 -27.28
N THR A 119 0.78 4.16 -27.24
CA THR A 119 1.92 3.24 -27.16
C THR A 119 2.49 3.22 -25.74
N SER A 120 3.18 2.14 -25.38
CA SER A 120 3.83 2.00 -24.08
C SER A 120 4.83 3.13 -23.83
N GLU A 121 5.70 3.41 -24.81
CA GLU A 121 6.74 4.42 -24.69
C GLU A 121 6.16 5.84 -24.59
N GLY A 122 5.16 6.16 -25.41
CA GLY A 122 4.55 7.48 -25.40
C GLY A 122 3.72 7.72 -24.13
N PHE A 123 3.00 6.71 -23.65
CA PHE A 123 2.21 6.83 -22.43
C PHE A 123 3.10 6.96 -21.17
N ALA A 124 4.25 6.27 -21.12
CA ALA A 124 5.20 6.40 -20.02
C ALA A 124 5.77 7.83 -19.87
N GLN A 125 5.78 8.62 -20.95
CA GLN A 125 6.16 10.04 -20.94
C GLN A 125 5.00 10.98 -20.58
N SER A 126 3.79 10.46 -20.44
CA SER A 126 2.64 11.25 -20.04
C SER A 126 2.82 11.83 -18.64
N SER A 127 2.14 12.96 -18.39
CA SER A 127 2.13 13.57 -17.07
C SER A 127 1.65 12.56 -16.02
N ILE A 128 2.41 12.39 -14.94
CA ILE A 128 2.06 11.50 -13.81
C ILE A 128 0.62 11.73 -13.32
N ALA A 129 0.11 12.97 -13.34
CA ALA A 129 -1.26 13.26 -12.93
C ALA A 129 -2.32 12.53 -13.78
N GLY A 130 -2.02 12.18 -15.03
CA GLY A 130 -2.90 11.41 -15.92
C GLY A 130 -2.64 9.91 -15.94
N ARG A 131 -1.80 9.39 -15.05
CA ARG A 131 -1.40 7.97 -14.97
C ARG A 131 -1.92 7.32 -13.69
N GLY A 132 -1.81 5.99 -13.62
CA GLY A 132 -2.05 5.24 -12.40
C GLY A 132 -3.51 5.02 -11.99
N PHE A 133 -3.70 4.44 -10.81
CA PHE A 133 -4.99 3.97 -10.30
C PHE A 133 -6.03 5.07 -10.15
N TYR A 134 -5.62 6.28 -9.76
CA TYR A 134 -6.54 7.41 -9.62
C TYR A 134 -7.02 7.95 -10.96
N ALA A 135 -6.15 7.94 -11.98
CA ALA A 135 -6.56 8.30 -13.33
C ALA A 135 -7.59 7.29 -13.86
N LEU A 136 -7.35 5.99 -13.68
CA LEU A 136 -8.33 4.95 -14.03
C LEU A 136 -9.63 5.08 -13.22
N GLU A 137 -9.58 5.51 -11.97
CA GLU A 137 -10.80 5.75 -11.18
C GLU A 137 -11.72 6.77 -11.87
N PHE A 138 -11.16 7.87 -12.38
CA PHE A 138 -11.93 8.83 -13.17
C PHE A 138 -12.52 8.18 -14.43
N MET A 139 -11.69 7.46 -15.19
CA MET A 139 -12.11 6.83 -16.44
C MET A 139 -13.20 5.77 -16.24
N TYR A 140 -13.22 5.09 -15.09
CA TYR A 140 -14.15 3.99 -14.82
C TYR A 140 -15.40 4.37 -14.01
N PHE A 141 -15.32 5.44 -13.21
CA PHE A 141 -16.37 5.78 -12.23
C PHE A 141 -16.89 7.23 -12.30
N ASP A 142 -16.20 8.15 -12.98
CA ASP A 142 -16.65 9.53 -13.12
C ASP A 142 -17.46 9.72 -14.41
N GLN A 143 -18.71 10.17 -14.29
CA GLN A 143 -19.66 10.30 -15.41
C GLN A 143 -19.14 11.22 -16.53
N ASN A 144 -18.27 12.18 -16.22
CA ASN A 144 -17.71 13.07 -17.23
C ASN A 144 -16.71 12.35 -18.16
N PHE A 145 -16.18 11.20 -17.73
CA PHE A 145 -15.15 10.45 -18.45
C PHE A 145 -15.68 9.13 -18.99
N THR A 146 -16.60 8.46 -18.28
CA THR A 146 -17.13 7.15 -18.70
C THR A 146 -17.88 7.20 -20.04
N SER A 147 -18.46 8.35 -20.40
CA SER A 147 -19.14 8.58 -21.68
C SER A 147 -18.40 9.55 -22.61
N ALA A 148 -17.11 9.81 -22.37
CA ALA A 148 -16.36 10.78 -23.18
C ALA A 148 -16.08 10.25 -24.59
N GLU A 149 -16.33 11.07 -25.60
CA GLU A 149 -16.01 10.76 -27.00
C GLU A 149 -14.63 11.29 -27.42
N PRO A 150 -13.94 10.66 -28.40
CA PRO A 150 -14.36 9.47 -29.14
C PRO A 150 -14.22 8.17 -28.33
N HIS A 151 -15.24 7.32 -28.37
CA HIS A 151 -15.26 6.03 -27.66
C HIS A 151 -14.01 5.18 -27.91
N ALA A 152 -13.57 5.06 -29.17
CA ALA A 152 -12.41 4.27 -29.56
C ALA A 152 -11.11 4.78 -28.92
N TYR A 153 -10.92 6.11 -28.87
CA TYR A 153 -9.72 6.69 -28.24
C TYR A 153 -9.75 6.52 -26.73
N ARG A 154 -10.90 6.81 -26.09
CA ARG A 154 -11.09 6.58 -24.64
C ARG A 154 -10.75 5.14 -24.27
N CYS A 155 -11.18 4.19 -25.10
CA CYS A 155 -10.90 2.77 -24.95
C CYS A 155 -9.41 2.45 -24.91
N ALA A 156 -8.71 2.84 -25.98
CA ALA A 156 -7.29 2.59 -26.14
C ALA A 156 -6.48 3.30 -25.04
N LEU A 157 -6.91 4.50 -24.63
CA LEU A 157 -6.28 5.23 -23.53
C LEU A 157 -6.40 4.48 -22.19
N THR A 158 -7.56 3.89 -21.88
CA THR A 158 -7.71 3.10 -20.64
C THR A 158 -6.91 1.81 -20.66
N ALA A 159 -6.77 1.17 -21.83
CA ALA A 159 -5.90 0.00 -21.99
C ALA A 159 -4.42 0.38 -21.81
N ALA A 160 -3.98 1.49 -22.42
CA ALA A 160 -2.62 2.02 -22.25
C ALA A 160 -2.31 2.38 -20.79
N MET A 161 -3.25 2.98 -20.05
CA MET A 161 -3.13 3.23 -18.61
C MET A 161 -2.95 1.95 -17.79
N ALA A 162 -3.75 0.92 -18.06
CA ALA A 162 -3.66 -0.35 -17.36
C ALA A 162 -2.33 -1.07 -17.66
N GLN A 163 -1.88 -1.02 -18.92
CA GLN A 163 -0.57 -1.55 -19.32
C GLN A 163 0.59 -0.81 -18.65
N ASP A 164 0.51 0.51 -18.52
CA ASP A 164 1.51 1.32 -17.81
C ASP A 164 1.61 0.95 -16.32
N ILE A 165 0.48 0.72 -15.67
CA ILE A 165 0.45 0.20 -14.29
C ILE A 165 1.14 -1.17 -14.25
N ALA A 166 0.76 -2.11 -15.11
CA ALA A 166 1.34 -3.45 -15.15
C ALA A 166 2.87 -3.42 -15.33
N THR A 167 3.36 -2.70 -16.34
CA THR A 167 4.80 -2.54 -16.60
C THR A 167 5.51 -1.95 -15.39
N ASN A 168 4.99 -0.86 -14.81
CA ASN A 168 5.59 -0.20 -13.66
C ASN A 168 5.63 -1.13 -12.42
N THR A 169 4.55 -1.86 -12.13
CA THR A 169 4.52 -2.81 -11.01
C THR A 169 5.43 -4.01 -11.22
N ALA A 170 5.58 -4.49 -12.46
CA ALA A 170 6.52 -5.56 -12.80
C ALA A 170 7.96 -5.10 -12.58
N ASP A 171 8.31 -3.89 -13.02
CA ASP A 171 9.64 -3.29 -12.80
C ASP A 171 9.96 -3.15 -11.30
N ILE A 172 8.99 -2.68 -10.49
CA ILE A 172 9.14 -2.60 -9.02
C ILE A 172 9.44 -3.97 -8.44
N TYR A 173 8.63 -4.98 -8.78
CA TYR A 173 8.77 -6.33 -8.27
C TYR A 173 10.11 -6.97 -8.67
N GLN A 174 10.51 -6.82 -9.93
CA GLN A 174 11.79 -7.32 -10.43
C GLN A 174 12.97 -6.67 -9.69
N ASP A 175 12.96 -5.36 -9.46
CA ASP A 175 14.03 -4.68 -8.74
C ASP A 175 14.11 -5.11 -7.26
N TRP A 176 12.96 -5.37 -6.62
CA TRP A 176 12.87 -5.98 -5.30
C TRP A 176 13.53 -7.36 -5.26
N GLN A 177 13.11 -8.26 -6.15
CA GLN A 177 13.57 -9.64 -6.20
C GLN A 177 15.05 -9.76 -6.57
N ASN A 178 15.49 -9.01 -7.59
CA ASN A 178 16.82 -9.17 -8.17
C ASN A 178 17.92 -8.47 -7.37
N SER A 179 17.58 -7.43 -6.61
CA SER A 179 18.61 -6.61 -5.96
C SER A 179 18.24 -6.10 -4.58
N TYR A 180 17.07 -5.50 -4.38
CA TYR A 180 16.81 -4.70 -3.19
C TYR A 180 16.63 -5.56 -1.94
N ALA A 181 15.91 -6.68 -2.04
CA ALA A 181 15.78 -7.62 -0.93
C ALA A 181 17.15 -8.14 -0.47
N ASN A 182 18.05 -8.48 -1.40
CA ASN A 182 19.40 -8.91 -1.06
C ASN A 182 20.25 -7.80 -0.44
N GLN A 183 20.05 -6.53 -0.81
CA GLN A 183 20.72 -5.40 -0.17
C GLN A 183 20.29 -5.25 1.30
N MET A 184 18.99 -5.41 1.58
CA MET A 184 18.45 -5.36 2.95
C MET A 184 18.95 -6.54 3.79
N ARG A 185 18.89 -7.78 3.26
CA ARG A 185 19.38 -8.98 3.98
C ARG A 185 20.84 -8.88 4.43
N ASN A 186 21.69 -8.38 3.54
CA ASN A 186 23.13 -8.32 3.79
C ASN A 186 23.59 -6.95 4.31
N ALA A 187 22.66 -6.04 4.60
CA ALA A 187 22.94 -4.64 4.91
C ALA A 187 24.05 -4.04 4.04
N SER A 188 23.78 -3.93 2.74
CA SER A 188 24.75 -3.50 1.74
C SER A 188 24.22 -2.37 0.85
N GLY A 189 25.12 -1.76 0.09
CA GLY A 189 24.79 -0.67 -0.81
C GLY A 189 24.48 0.60 -0.02
N ARG A 190 23.19 0.87 0.20
CA ARG A 190 22.74 2.06 0.93
C ARG A 190 22.73 1.89 2.45
N TYR A 191 22.71 0.65 2.93
CA TYR A 191 22.73 0.33 4.35
C TYR A 191 24.16 0.04 4.78
N GLN A 192 24.58 0.64 5.89
CA GLN A 192 25.87 0.39 6.53
C GLN A 192 25.82 -0.86 7.42
N ASP A 193 24.69 -1.09 8.07
CA ASP A 193 24.46 -2.23 8.95
C ASP A 193 22.96 -2.60 9.02
N GLU A 194 22.67 -3.72 9.68
CA GLU A 194 21.32 -4.26 9.83
C GLU A 194 20.39 -3.30 10.58
N THR A 195 20.92 -2.44 11.47
CA THR A 195 20.13 -1.45 12.19
C THR A 195 19.49 -0.47 11.22
N GLU A 196 20.22 0.02 10.22
CA GLU A 196 19.66 0.95 9.22
C GLU A 196 18.51 0.31 8.41
N VAL A 197 18.58 -1.00 8.16
CA VAL A 197 17.50 -1.75 7.50
C VAL A 197 16.25 -1.79 8.38
N LYS A 198 16.41 -2.07 9.68
CA LYS A 198 15.32 -2.06 10.66
C LYS A 198 14.70 -0.67 10.80
N GLN A 199 15.53 0.37 10.78
CA GLN A 199 15.09 1.77 10.82
C GLN A 199 14.30 2.17 9.58
N GLU A 200 14.66 1.68 8.39
CA GLU A 200 13.87 1.95 7.18
C GLU A 200 12.51 1.23 7.19
N LEU A 201 12.46 -0.02 7.65
CA LEU A 201 11.20 -0.75 7.85
C LEU A 201 10.30 -0.06 8.89
N TYR A 202 10.88 0.41 9.99
CA TYR A 202 10.19 1.23 10.98
C TYR A 202 9.69 2.57 10.40
N LYS A 203 10.51 3.26 9.60
CA LYS A 203 10.12 4.49 8.88
C LYS A 203 8.92 4.23 7.97
N SER A 204 8.90 3.09 7.28
CA SER A 204 7.79 2.65 6.42
C SER A 204 6.48 2.45 7.20
N LEU A 205 6.54 1.74 8.34
CA LEU A 205 5.40 1.57 9.24
C LEU A 205 4.82 2.92 9.68
N ASN A 206 5.68 3.82 10.17
CA ASN A 206 5.26 5.16 10.59
C ASN A 206 4.66 5.98 9.44
N THR A 207 5.27 5.92 8.25
CA THR A 207 4.76 6.59 7.05
C THR A 207 3.37 6.08 6.69
N GLY A 208 3.15 4.76 6.74
CA GLY A 208 1.85 4.15 6.50
C GLY A 208 0.76 4.65 7.46
N LEU A 209 1.05 4.68 8.76
CA LEU A 209 0.11 5.17 9.77
C LEU A 209 -0.14 6.67 9.68
N GLN A 210 0.89 7.46 9.35
CA GLN A 210 0.75 8.89 9.11
C GLN A 210 -0.14 9.18 7.89
N LEU A 211 0.09 8.47 6.76
CA LEU A 211 -0.78 8.56 5.59
C LEU A 211 -2.23 8.17 5.94
N LEU A 212 -2.42 7.16 6.78
CA LEU A 212 -3.75 6.76 7.23
C LEU A 212 -4.44 7.88 8.05
N ALA A 213 -3.76 8.38 9.08
CA ALA A 213 -4.30 9.39 9.99
C ALA A 213 -4.53 10.74 9.30
N ASP A 214 -3.51 11.27 8.64
CA ASP A 214 -3.51 12.65 8.14
C ASP A 214 -4.20 12.73 6.78
N MET A 215 -4.01 11.71 5.94
CA MET A 215 -4.45 11.74 4.55
C MET A 215 -5.78 11.02 4.36
N ARG A 216 -5.86 9.71 4.63
CA ARG A 216 -7.07 8.91 4.36
C ARG A 216 -8.24 9.27 5.29
N LEU A 217 -7.95 9.61 6.55
CA LEU A 217 -8.96 10.06 7.52
C LEU A 217 -9.04 11.58 7.63
N GLY A 218 -7.90 12.27 7.80
CA GLY A 218 -7.88 13.71 8.08
C GLY A 218 -8.39 14.58 6.94
N ARG A 219 -8.03 14.28 5.69
CA ARG A 219 -8.46 15.08 4.54
C ARG A 219 -9.97 15.10 4.33
N PRO A 220 -10.71 13.98 4.38
CA PRO A 220 -12.16 14.01 4.27
C PRO A 220 -12.84 14.61 5.50
N LEU A 221 -12.29 14.43 6.70
CA LEU A 221 -12.77 15.11 7.89
C LEU A 221 -12.74 16.63 7.73
N GLY A 222 -11.61 17.23 7.34
CA GLY A 222 -11.49 18.69 7.34
C GLY A 222 -11.84 19.32 8.70
N SER A 223 -12.17 20.62 8.72
CA SER A 223 -12.70 21.24 9.93
C SER A 223 -14.17 20.86 10.14
N PHE A 224 -14.64 20.96 11.38
CA PHE A 224 -16.04 20.67 11.73
C PHE A 224 -17.03 21.44 10.83
N ASP A 225 -16.83 22.75 10.63
CA ASP A 225 -17.72 23.57 9.80
C ASP A 225 -17.53 23.37 8.28
N LYS A 226 -16.48 22.67 7.85
CA LYS A 226 -16.13 22.51 6.43
C LYS A 226 -15.67 21.07 6.13
N PRO A 227 -16.55 20.06 6.30
CA PRO A 227 -16.25 18.68 5.96
C PRO A 227 -15.98 18.53 4.46
N ARG A 228 -15.14 17.55 4.07
CA ARG A 228 -14.63 17.41 2.70
C ARG A 228 -14.75 15.97 2.19
N PRO A 229 -15.94 15.34 2.14
CA PRO A 229 -16.08 13.93 1.76
C PRO A 229 -15.41 13.57 0.42
N LYS A 230 -15.49 14.44 -0.59
CA LYS A 230 -14.83 14.26 -1.89
C LYS A 230 -13.29 14.34 -1.88
N ARG A 231 -12.66 14.53 -0.71
CA ARG A 231 -11.20 14.42 -0.50
C ARG A 231 -10.78 13.04 0.01
N ALA A 232 -11.73 12.15 0.34
CA ALA A 232 -11.41 10.77 0.68
C ALA A 232 -10.71 10.08 -0.49
N GLU A 233 -9.78 9.17 -0.19
CA GLU A 233 -9.11 8.34 -1.19
C GLU A 233 -10.15 7.46 -1.89
N ALA A 234 -10.10 7.35 -3.22
CA ALA A 234 -10.96 6.44 -3.98
C ALA A 234 -12.48 6.54 -3.71
N TRP A 235 -12.98 7.75 -3.42
CA TRP A 235 -14.40 7.96 -3.10
C TRP A 235 -15.33 7.75 -4.31
N ARG A 236 -14.83 7.83 -5.57
CA ARG A 236 -15.67 7.66 -6.77
C ARG A 236 -16.05 6.20 -6.96
N SER A 237 -15.09 5.31 -6.71
CA SER A 237 -15.25 3.85 -6.71
C SER A 237 -15.86 3.33 -5.41
N GLY A 238 -15.99 4.17 -4.37
CA GLY A 238 -16.60 3.78 -3.09
C GLY A 238 -15.69 2.85 -2.28
N ARG A 239 -14.38 3.10 -2.31
CA ARG A 239 -13.38 2.24 -1.66
C ARG A 239 -12.69 2.89 -0.47
N SER A 240 -13.05 4.11 -0.10
CA SER A 240 -12.38 4.88 0.95
C SER A 240 -12.29 4.11 2.28
N GLN A 241 -13.42 3.56 2.75
CA GLN A 241 -13.44 2.73 3.96
C GLN A 241 -12.62 1.44 3.78
N HIS A 242 -12.76 0.78 2.63
CA HIS A 242 -12.04 -0.46 2.33
C HIS A 242 -10.53 -0.27 2.35
N HIS A 243 -10.03 0.82 1.77
CA HIS A 243 -8.60 1.13 1.76
C HIS A 243 -8.05 1.44 3.16
N ILE A 244 -8.85 2.07 4.04
CA ILE A 244 -8.48 2.26 5.45
C ILE A 244 -8.29 0.90 6.14
N VAL A 245 -9.20 -0.05 5.91
CA VAL A 245 -9.11 -1.41 6.47
C VAL A 245 -7.87 -2.12 5.93
N LEU A 246 -7.65 -2.10 4.62
CA LEU A 246 -6.48 -2.73 3.99
C LEU A 246 -5.17 -2.16 4.51
N ALA A 247 -5.07 -0.84 4.66
CA ALA A 247 -3.86 -0.21 5.18
C ALA A 247 -3.57 -0.62 6.63
N LEU A 248 -4.59 -0.70 7.50
CA LEU A 248 -4.41 -1.20 8.86
C LEU A 248 -3.98 -2.67 8.87
N GLN A 249 -4.59 -3.49 8.02
CA GLN A 249 -4.30 -4.92 7.91
C GLN A 249 -2.90 -5.20 7.34
N SER A 250 -2.36 -4.33 6.46
CA SER A 250 -1.00 -4.52 5.95
C SER A 250 0.07 -4.00 6.91
N LEU A 251 -0.24 -2.99 7.73
CA LEU A 251 0.71 -2.44 8.71
C LEU A 251 0.83 -3.29 9.98
N GLN A 252 -0.21 -4.06 10.34
CA GLN A 252 -0.20 -4.88 11.55
C GLN A 252 0.89 -5.96 11.54
N PRO A 253 1.02 -6.83 10.50
CA PRO A 253 2.08 -7.84 10.46
C PRO A 253 3.49 -7.24 10.50
N LEU A 254 3.69 -6.09 9.84
CA LEU A 254 4.98 -5.38 9.86
C LEU A 254 5.33 -4.93 11.28
N ALA A 255 4.38 -4.34 12.02
CA ALA A 255 4.61 -3.93 13.39
C ALA A 255 4.90 -5.11 14.33
N ILE A 256 4.22 -6.24 14.13
CA ILE A 256 4.42 -7.46 14.92
C ILE A 256 5.81 -8.04 14.68
N ALA A 257 6.22 -8.17 13.41
CA ALA A 257 7.55 -8.66 13.08
C ALA A 257 8.64 -7.73 13.66
N LEU A 258 8.46 -6.41 13.53
CA LEU A 258 9.38 -5.40 14.06
C LEU A 258 9.55 -5.44 15.60
N ALA A 259 8.59 -5.99 16.34
CA ALA A 259 8.71 -6.15 17.80
C ALA A 259 9.75 -7.21 18.20
N ASP A 260 10.36 -7.90 17.22
CA ASP A 260 11.46 -8.84 17.38
C ASP A 260 11.26 -9.86 18.53
N GLY A 261 10.04 -10.39 18.64
CA GLY A 261 9.73 -11.49 19.56
C GLY A 261 9.52 -11.07 21.01
N ASP A 262 9.53 -9.78 21.31
CA ASP A 262 9.01 -9.23 22.57
C ASP A 262 7.50 -9.52 22.66
N GLN A 263 7.14 -10.57 23.41
CA GLN A 263 5.77 -11.06 23.50
C GLN A 263 4.83 -10.05 24.16
N ASP A 264 5.32 -9.23 25.09
CA ASP A 264 4.51 -8.22 25.77
C ASP A 264 4.23 -7.05 24.80
N LEU A 265 5.22 -6.64 24.00
CA LEU A 265 5.02 -5.63 22.96
C LEU A 265 4.10 -6.14 21.84
N ILE A 266 4.30 -7.38 21.38
CA ILE A 266 3.44 -8.02 20.36
C ILE A 266 1.98 -8.04 20.81
N ALA A 267 1.69 -8.51 22.02
CA ALA A 267 0.32 -8.56 22.53
C ALA A 267 -0.34 -7.17 22.62
N ARG A 268 0.45 -6.14 22.98
CA ARG A 268 -0.04 -4.75 22.99
C ARG A 268 -0.29 -4.21 21.59
N LEU A 269 0.59 -4.47 20.63
CA LEU A 269 0.41 -4.09 19.22
C LEU A 269 -0.81 -4.78 18.62
N GLU A 270 -0.99 -6.08 18.82
CA GLU A 270 -2.17 -6.83 18.36
C GLU A 270 -3.47 -6.20 18.85
N ALA A 271 -3.55 -5.91 20.15
CA ALA A 271 -4.72 -5.25 20.73
C ALA A 271 -4.93 -3.83 20.17
N ALA A 272 -3.83 -3.08 19.99
CA ALA A 272 -3.87 -1.71 19.48
C ALA A 272 -4.29 -1.63 18.01
N PHE A 273 -3.93 -2.60 17.16
CA PHE A 273 -4.39 -2.69 15.77
C PHE A 273 -5.81 -3.24 15.65
N GLN A 274 -6.20 -4.21 16.48
CA GLN A 274 -7.52 -4.84 16.35
C GLN A 274 -8.68 -3.85 16.55
N LYS A 275 -8.54 -2.91 17.48
CA LYS A 275 -9.57 -1.90 17.77
C LYS A 275 -9.91 -1.01 16.55
N PRO A 276 -8.96 -0.28 15.91
CA PRO A 276 -9.24 0.52 14.73
C PRO A 276 -9.68 -0.33 13.52
N ILE A 277 -9.15 -1.55 13.35
CA ILE A 277 -9.61 -2.46 12.27
C ILE A 277 -11.10 -2.77 12.41
N LEU A 278 -11.53 -3.21 13.60
CA LEU A 278 -12.93 -3.52 13.86
C LEU A 278 -13.84 -2.29 13.74
N ARG A 279 -13.35 -1.12 14.15
CA ARG A 279 -14.09 0.14 13.97
C ARG A 279 -14.23 0.51 12.50
N ALA A 280 -13.15 0.44 11.73
CA ALA A 280 -13.14 0.73 10.30
C ALA A 280 -14.09 -0.19 9.53
N LEU A 281 -14.12 -1.49 9.86
CA LEU A 281 -15.06 -2.45 9.26
C LEU A 281 -16.54 -2.11 9.54
N ARG A 282 -16.84 -1.48 10.68
CA ARG A 282 -18.21 -1.16 11.12
C ARG A 282 -18.70 0.24 10.75
N LEU A 283 -17.92 1.00 9.96
CA LEU A 283 -18.31 2.37 9.59
C LEU A 283 -19.58 2.40 8.74
N ASP A 284 -19.77 1.42 7.85
CA ASP A 284 -20.85 1.37 6.86
C ASP A 284 -20.95 2.67 6.05
N ASP A 285 -19.79 3.14 5.56
CA ASP A 285 -19.62 4.40 4.85
C ASP A 285 -18.50 4.27 3.78
N PRO A 286 -18.75 3.52 2.69
CA PRO A 286 -17.74 3.19 1.69
C PRO A 286 -17.07 4.42 1.03
N ARG A 287 -17.73 5.57 1.03
CA ARG A 287 -17.25 6.84 0.44
C ARG A 287 -16.79 7.87 1.47
N LEU A 288 -16.92 7.57 2.77
CA LEU A 288 -16.75 8.52 3.87
C LEU A 288 -17.61 9.79 3.72
N GLU A 289 -18.84 9.66 3.22
CA GLU A 289 -19.78 10.78 3.08
C GLU A 289 -20.31 11.25 4.44
N GLY A 290 -20.31 10.36 5.42
CA GLY A 290 -20.73 10.60 6.81
C GLY A 290 -19.86 11.62 7.56
N VAL A 291 -18.70 12.04 7.03
CA VAL A 291 -17.93 13.16 7.61
C VAL A 291 -18.72 14.48 7.67
N ALA A 292 -19.76 14.61 6.84
CA ALA A 292 -20.64 15.78 6.81
C ALA A 292 -21.82 15.69 7.79
N ASP A 293 -22.04 14.54 8.41
CA ASP A 293 -23.05 14.32 9.45
C ASP A 293 -22.37 14.31 10.83
N PRO A 294 -22.78 15.15 11.80
CA PRO A 294 -22.09 15.25 13.09
C PRO A 294 -21.98 13.92 13.85
N ALA A 295 -23.00 13.06 13.79
CA ALA A 295 -23.01 11.81 14.53
C ALA A 295 -22.12 10.74 13.87
N LYS A 296 -22.14 10.63 12.54
CA LYS A 296 -21.26 9.73 11.79
C LYS A 296 -19.81 10.22 11.83
N ARG A 297 -19.58 11.53 11.73
CA ARG A 297 -18.27 12.16 11.85
C ARG A 297 -17.53 11.73 13.12
N PHE A 298 -18.21 11.72 14.26
CA PHE A 298 -17.62 11.30 15.53
C PHE A 298 -17.01 9.89 15.46
N ARG A 299 -17.60 8.97 14.69
CA ARG A 299 -17.06 7.62 14.50
C ARG A 299 -15.74 7.63 13.74
N LEU A 300 -15.58 8.54 12.77
CA LEU A 300 -14.36 8.70 11.97
C LEU A 300 -13.29 9.45 12.77
N GLU A 301 -13.66 10.45 13.57
CA GLU A 301 -12.74 11.12 14.51
C GLU A 301 -12.22 10.14 15.56
N ALA A 302 -13.08 9.29 16.12
CA ALA A 302 -12.66 8.23 17.03
C ALA A 302 -11.70 7.22 16.37
N LEU A 303 -11.95 6.86 15.09
CA LEU A 303 -11.03 6.02 14.34
C LEU A 303 -9.68 6.70 14.09
N GLN A 304 -9.68 7.98 13.73
CA GLN A 304 -8.46 8.76 13.55
C GLN A 304 -7.67 8.86 14.85
N GLN A 305 -8.33 9.08 15.98
CA GLN A 305 -7.68 9.10 17.29
C GLN A 305 -7.06 7.73 17.60
N GLU A 306 -7.75 6.62 17.35
CA GLU A 306 -7.18 5.28 17.56
C GLU A 306 -5.95 5.00 16.70
N VAL A 307 -5.90 5.53 15.47
CA VAL A 307 -4.69 5.46 14.62
C VAL A 307 -3.56 6.33 15.20
N ASN A 308 -3.88 7.50 15.76
CA ASN A 308 -2.87 8.35 16.41
C ASN A 308 -2.35 7.73 17.72
N ASP A 309 -3.21 7.07 18.50
CA ASP A 309 -2.80 6.34 19.70
C ASP A 309 -1.86 5.18 19.33
N LEU A 310 -2.15 4.49 18.22
CA LEU A 310 -1.28 3.44 17.69
C LEU A 310 0.09 4.00 17.23
N ARG A 311 0.11 5.16 16.58
CA ARG A 311 1.38 5.86 16.25
C ARG A 311 2.18 6.19 17.49
N ALA A 312 1.53 6.73 18.52
CA ALA A 312 2.20 7.06 19.78
C ALA A 312 2.79 5.81 20.46
N LEU A 313 2.08 4.67 20.44
CA LEU A 313 2.59 3.39 20.95
C LEU A 313 3.84 2.92 20.17
N ILE A 314 3.80 3.01 18.83
CA ILE A 314 4.94 2.62 17.99
C ILE A 314 6.14 3.53 18.26
N GLU A 315 5.92 4.85 18.38
CA GLU A 315 6.97 5.82 18.69
C GLU A 315 7.57 5.62 20.09
N SER A 316 6.75 5.32 21.10
CA SER A 316 7.22 5.20 22.49
C SER A 316 7.86 3.85 22.81
N ASP A 317 7.42 2.78 22.16
CA ASP A 317 7.76 1.42 22.59
C ASP A 317 8.52 0.63 21.53
N LEU A 318 8.14 0.76 20.24
CA LEU A 318 8.79 0.04 19.14
C LEU A 318 10.03 0.78 18.61
N GLY A 319 9.99 2.10 18.51
CA GLY A 319 11.15 2.90 18.06
C GLY A 319 12.40 2.65 18.91
N PRO A 320 12.32 2.76 20.26
CA PRO A 320 13.48 2.53 21.12
C PRO A 320 14.03 1.11 21.08
N SER A 321 13.19 0.07 20.91
CA SER A 321 13.66 -1.32 20.80
C SER A 321 14.49 -1.57 19.54
N LEU A 322 14.28 -0.75 18.50
CA LEU A 322 15.01 -0.78 17.23
C LEU A 322 16.18 0.21 17.19
N GLY A 323 16.52 0.85 18.31
CA GLY A 323 17.61 1.83 18.38
C GLY A 323 17.30 3.16 17.68
N VAL A 324 16.03 3.46 17.42
CA VAL A 324 15.60 4.76 16.87
C VAL A 324 15.43 5.76 18.01
N LEU A 325 16.14 6.90 17.94
CA LEU A 325 15.96 7.99 18.90
C LEU A 325 14.63 8.72 18.68
N ALA A 326 14.02 9.19 19.76
CA ALA A 326 12.83 10.04 19.72
C ALA A 326 13.12 11.31 18.88
N GLY A 327 12.28 11.57 17.88
CA GLY A 327 12.43 12.70 16.96
C GLY A 327 12.93 12.35 15.55
N PHE A 328 13.07 11.06 15.21
CA PHE A 328 13.25 10.61 13.82
C PHE A 328 11.99 10.93 13.02
N ASN A 329 11.99 12.08 12.34
CA ASN A 329 10.87 12.52 11.52
C ASN A 329 10.93 11.75 10.20
N SER A 330 9.89 10.97 9.88
CA SER A 330 9.82 10.14 8.66
C SER A 330 9.90 10.94 7.36
N LEU A 331 9.79 12.27 7.44
CA LEU A 331 9.83 13.20 6.30
C LEU A 331 11.12 14.04 6.22
N ASP A 332 12.04 13.97 7.19
CA ASP A 332 13.29 14.78 7.20
C ASP A 332 14.44 14.16 6.40
N GLY A 333 14.14 13.26 5.46
CA GLY A 333 15.16 12.62 4.66
C GLY A 333 14.67 12.31 3.26
N ASP A 334 14.72 13.35 2.42
CA ASP A 334 15.00 13.31 0.97
C ASP A 334 16.16 14.28 0.67
#